data_AF-R9KWV2-F1
#
_entry.id   AF-R9KWV2-F1
#
_cell.length_a   1.000
_cell.length_b   1.000
_cell.length_c   1.000
_cell.angle_alpha   90.00
_cell.angle_beta   90.00
_cell.angle_gamma   90.00
#
_symmetry.space_group_name_H-M   'P 1'
#
loop_
_entity.id
_entity.type
_entity.pdbx_description
1 polymer ?
#
loop_
_entity_poly.entity_id
_entity_poly.type
_entity_poly.pdbx_seq_one_letter_code
_entity_poly.pdbx_strand_id
1 'polypeptide(L)' 'MKEHVYFVAVYLRLSRDDEDIDGSAKSESNSISSQRELIRSYVREHEDMELFDIYMDDGYSGTNFARVR' A
#
# COMPACT_ATOMS: atom_id res chain seq x y z
N MET A 1 23.28 14.35 12.41
CA MET A 1 22.59 13.13 12.86
C MET A 1 21.15 13.52 13.13
N LYS A 2 20.18 12.91 12.44
CA LYS A 2 18.77 13.14 12.74
C LYS A 2 18.43 12.46 14.07
N GLU A 3 17.73 13.18 14.94
CA GLU A 3 17.46 12.75 16.32
C GLU A 3 16.32 11.73 16.45
N HIS A 4 15.52 11.53 15.39
CA HIS A 4 14.36 10.66 15.41
C HIS A 4 14.23 9.84 14.11
N VAL A 5 13.88 8.56 14.27
CA VAL A 5 13.45 7.67 13.19
C VAL A 5 11.94 7.49 13.31
N TYR A 6 11.22 7.71 12.21
CA TYR A 6 9.78 7.55 12.11
C TYR A 6 9.44 6.19 11.52
N PHE A 7 8.66 5.40 12.26
CA PHE A 7 8.10 4.15 11.75
C PHE A 7 6.87 4.44 10.90
N VAL A 8 6.92 4.07 9.63
CA VAL A 8 5.90 4.39 8.61
C VAL A 8 5.09 3.15 8.27
N ALA A 9 3.77 3.25 8.38
CA ALA A 9 2.84 2.26 7.84
C ALA A 9 2.32 2.72 6.47
N VAL A 10 2.22 1.79 5.51
CA VAL A 10 1.73 2.06 4.15
C VAL A 10 0.37 1.40 3.97
N TYR A 11 -0.60 2.13 3.43
CA TYR A 11 -1.92 1.59 3.11
C TYR A 11 -2.15 1.67 1.59
N LEU A 12 -2.43 0.53 0.97
CA LEU A 12 -2.73 0.40 -0.45
C LEU A 12 -4.19 -0.05 -0.61
N ARG A 13 -4.91 0.53 -1.58
CA ARG A 13 -6.30 0.13 -1.88
C ARG A 13 -6.52 0.04 -3.38
N LEU A 14 -7.20 -1.02 -3.81
CA LEU A 14 -7.71 -1.12 -5.18
C LEU A 14 -9.08 -0.45 -5.29
N SER A 15 -9.31 0.29 -6.38
CA SER A 15 -10.65 0.67 -6.79
C SER A 15 -11.35 -0.56 -7.37
N ARG A 16 -12.66 -0.69 -7.10
CA ARG A 16 -13.54 -1.73 -7.65
C ARG A 16 -13.43 -1.89 -9.17
N ASP A 17 -13.12 -0.82 -9.89
CA ASP A 17 -12.94 -0.82 -11.34
C ASP A 17 -11.67 -1.56 -11.82
N ASP A 18 -10.71 -1.86 -10.92
CA ASP A 18 -9.48 -2.62 -11.21
C ASP A 18 -9.60 -4.12 -10.87
N GLU A 19 -10.77 -4.56 -10.34
CA GLU A 19 -11.03 -5.97 -9.98
C GLU A 19 -11.29 -6.86 -11.21
N ASP A 20 -11.51 -6.31 -12.41
CA ASP A 20 -12.04 -7.09 -13.53
C ASP A 20 -11.53 -6.60 -14.90
N ILE A 21 -10.43 -7.19 -15.40
CA ILE A 21 -10.10 -7.14 -16.84
C ILE A 21 -9.72 -8.53 -17.39
N ASP A 22 -9.33 -9.47 -16.56
CA ASP A 22 -8.93 -10.79 -17.03
C ASP A 22 -9.33 -11.78 -15.94
N GLY A 23 -10.26 -12.69 -16.21
CA GLY A 23 -10.75 -13.70 -15.26
C GLY A 23 -9.69 -14.70 -14.75
N SER A 24 -8.41 -14.33 -14.85
CA SER A 24 -7.30 -14.91 -14.13
C SER A 24 -7.09 -14.12 -12.83
N ALA A 25 -7.06 -14.83 -11.70
CA ALA A 25 -6.61 -14.27 -10.43
C ALA A 25 -5.14 -13.82 -10.56
N LYS A 26 -4.91 -12.61 -11.08
CA LYS A 26 -3.62 -11.95 -11.00
C LYS A 26 -3.39 -11.70 -9.52
N SER A 27 -2.41 -12.39 -8.95
CA SER A 27 -2.12 -12.38 -7.52
C SER A 27 -1.73 -10.98 -6.98
N GLU A 28 -1.52 -9.99 -7.86
CA GLU A 28 -1.35 -8.57 -7.57
C GLU A 28 -1.78 -7.79 -8.82
N SER A 29 -2.71 -6.83 -8.74
CA SER A 29 -3.01 -5.93 -9.87
C SER A 29 -1.79 -5.05 -10.16
N ASN A 30 -1.50 -4.76 -11.43
CA ASN A 30 -0.36 -3.92 -11.83
C ASN A 30 -0.34 -2.56 -11.09
N SER A 31 -1.53 -2.02 -10.80
CA SER A 31 -1.74 -0.77 -10.05
C SER A 31 -1.23 -0.84 -8.60
N ILE A 32 -1.30 -2.00 -7.93
CA ILE A 32 -0.77 -2.20 -6.57
C ILE A 32 0.75 -2.28 -6.57
N SER A 33 1.32 -3.04 -7.50
CA SER A 33 2.77 -3.18 -7.61
C SER A 33 3.43 -1.82 -7.83
N SER A 34 2.87 -0.98 -8.70
CA SER A 34 3.36 0.37 -8.94
C SER A 34 3.24 1.28 -7.71
N GLN A 35 2.11 1.25 -6.99
CA GLN A 35 1.94 2.04 -5.76
C GLN A 35 2.93 1.60 -4.68
N ARG A 36 3.15 0.29 -4.53
CA ARG A 36 4.11 -0.26 -3.58
C ARG A 36 5.53 0.19 -3.88
N GLU A 37 5.93 0.17 -5.14
CA GLU A 37 7.26 0.59 -5.55
C GLU A 37 7.49 2.09 -5.32
N LEU A 38 6.50 2.92 -5.69
CA LEU A 38 6.54 4.36 -5.46
C LEU A 38 6.74 4.71 -3.99
N ILE A 39 5.93 4.12 -3.11
CA ILE A 39 5.99 4.42 -1.68
C ILE A 39 7.27 3.86 -1.06
N ARG A 40 7.75 2.70 -1.52
CA ARG A 40 9.04 2.16 -1.08
C ARG A 40 10.21 3.02 -1.53
N SER A 41 10.17 3.62 -2.72
CA SER A 41 11.19 4.58 -3.15
C SER A 41 11.20 5.79 -2.22
N TYR A 42 10.03 6.37 -1.97
CA TYR A 42 9.88 7.51 -1.08
C TYR A 42 10.45 7.23 0.32
N VAL A 43 10.10 6.11 0.96
CA VAL A 43 10.66 5.77 2.28
C VAL A 43 12.18 5.60 2.23
N ARG A 44 12.73 4.99 1.16
CA ARG A 44 14.19 4.79 1.02
C ARG A 44 14.96 6.08 0.79
N GLU A 45 14.35 7.08 0.18
CA GLU A 45 14.96 8.39 -0.06
C GLU A 45 15.01 9.25 1.22
N HIS A 46 14.28 8.85 2.26
CA HIS A 46 14.21 9.55 3.54
C HIS A 46 14.95 8.79 4.65
N GLU A 47 16.13 9.28 5.02
CA GLU A 47 17.02 8.68 6.04
C GLU A 47 16.44 8.61 7.46
N ASP A 48 15.34 9.33 7.74
CA ASP A 48 14.59 9.33 9.00
C ASP A 48 13.33 8.48 8.97
N MET A 49 13.10 7.68 7.92
CA MET A 49 11.93 6.82 7.81
C MET A 49 12.32 5.36 7.79
N GLU A 50 11.57 4.55 8.53
CA GLU A 50 11.68 3.09 8.51
C GLU A 50 10.29 2.50 8.24
N LEU A 51 10.19 1.64 7.23
CA LEU A 51 8.93 0.99 6.90
C LEU A 51 8.58 -0.05 7.97
N PHE A 52 7.47 0.16 8.68
CA PHE A 52 6.95 -0.76 9.69
C PHE A 52 6.15 -1.89 9.04
N ASP A 53 5.10 -1.55 8.29
CA ASP A 53 4.22 -2.54 7.66
C ASP A 53 3.48 -1.98 6.45
N ILE A 54 2.94 -2.85 5.61
CA ILE A 54 2.12 -2.53 4.45
C ILE A 54 0.76 -3.24 4.57
N TYR A 55 -0.30 -2.45 4.62
CA TYR A 55 -1.69 -2.89 4.65
C TYR A 55 -2.30 -2.77 3.25
N MET A 56 -3.04 -3.80 2.82
CA MET A 56 -3.67 -3.85 1.49
C MET A 56 -5.17 -4.14 1.64
N ASP A 57 -6.00 -3.35 0.96
CA ASP A 57 -7.45 -3.59 0.81
C ASP A 57 -7.78 -3.82 -0.68
N ASP A 58 -8.18 -5.04 -1.01
CA ASP A 58 -8.26 -5.61 -2.35
C ASP A 58 -9.70 -5.74 -2.89
N GLY A 59 -10.64 -4.90 -2.44
CA GLY A 59 -11.99 -4.87 -3.02
C GLY A 59 -13.14 -4.67 -2.03
N TYR A 60 -12.87 -4.26 -0.79
CA TYR A 60 -13.95 -3.90 0.12
C TYR A 60 -14.38 -2.45 -0.10
N SER A 61 -15.69 -2.26 -0.28
CA SER A 61 -16.28 -0.93 -0.50
C SER A 61 -15.77 0.05 0.56
N GLY A 62 -15.16 1.14 0.11
CA GLY A 62 -14.54 2.18 0.94
C GLY A 62 -15.49 3.01 1.82
N THR A 63 -16.61 2.44 2.25
CA THR A 63 -17.64 3.06 3.09
C THR A 63 -17.40 2.89 4.58
N ASN A 64 -16.42 2.06 5.01
CA ASN A 64 -16.07 1.90 6.42
C ASN A 64 -14.55 1.99 6.64
N PHE A 65 -14.10 2.85 7.57
CA PHE A 65 -12.75 2.85 8.16
C PHE A 65 -12.50 1.63 9.08
N ALA A 66 -13.32 0.58 8.96
CA ALA A 66 -13.32 -0.55 9.88
C ALA A 66 -12.57 -1.73 9.29
N ARG A 67 -11.23 -1.69 9.37
CA ARG A 67 -10.40 -2.91 9.36
C ARG A 67 -9.25 -2.72 10.34
N VAL A 68 -9.53 -2.99 11.62
CA VAL A 68 -8.53 -3.23 12.65
C VAL A 68 -8.58 -4.72 12.95
N ARG A 69 -7.53 -5.45 12.57
CA ARG A 69 -6.96 -6.54 13.36
C ARG A 69 -5.59 -6.91 12.82
#